data_AF-A0A3D0M806-F1
#
_entry.id   AF-A0A3D0M806-F1
#
_cell.length_a   1.000
_cell.length_b   1.000
_cell.length_c   1.000
_cell.angle_alpha   90.00
_cell.angle_beta   90.00
_cell.angle_gamma   90.00
#
_symmetry.space_group_name_H-M   'P 1'
#
loop_
_entity.id
_entity.type
_entity.pdbx_description
1 polymer ?
#
loop_
_entity_poly.entity_id
_entity_poly.type
_entity_poly.pdbx_seq_one_letter_code
_entity_poly.pdbx_strand_id
1 'polypeptide(L)'
;MTNEELLDRIHDLILQTPLEKLSVRAISDGCGISARYFYNHFHDKYDAAFFVYLRALDGAVFGSLQQEVVREPKPLFQKLITAQGLS
;
A
#
# COMPACT_ATOMS: atom_id res chain seq x y z
N MET A 1 3.91 15.07 7.69
CA MET A 1 2.98 13.93 7.70
C MET A 1 3.76 12.72 8.19
N THR A 2 3.17 11.95 9.10
CA THR A 2 3.74 10.67 9.53
C THR A 2 3.41 9.57 8.51
N ASN A 3 4.10 8.43 8.59
CA ASN A 3 3.76 7.28 7.73
C ASN A 3 2.35 6.77 7.98
N GLU A 4 1.88 6.82 9.22
CA GLU A 4 0.54 6.39 9.61
C GLU A 4 -0.55 7.30 9.04
N GLU A 5 -0.40 8.61 9.24
CA GLU A 5 -1.30 9.61 8.65
C GLU A 5 -1.34 9.49 7.12
N LEU A 6 -0.20 9.22 6.47
CA LEU A 6 -0.15 9.02 5.02
C LEU A 6 -0.97 7.78 4.61
N LEU A 7 -0.83 6.66 5.33
CA LEU A 7 -1.59 5.44 5.03
C LEU A 7 -3.10 5.67 5.22
N ASP A 8 -3.51 6.38 6.26
CA ASP A 8 -4.93 6.68 6.51
C ASP A 8 -5.52 7.56 5.38
N ARG A 9 -4.77 8.56 4.90
CA ARG A 9 -5.21 9.38 3.76
C ARG A 9 -5.26 8.60 2.44
N ILE A 10 -4.30 7.70 2.21
CA ILE A 10 -4.30 6.82 1.04
C ILE A 10 -5.50 5.85 1.10
N HIS A 11 -5.80 5.31 2.28
CA HIS A 11 -6.98 4.47 2.49
C HIS A 11 -8.27 5.19 2.09
N ASP A 12 -8.48 6.41 2.57
CA ASP A 12 -9.66 7.21 2.21
C ASP A 12 -9.77 7.49 0.71
N LEU A 13 -8.62 7.71 0.05
CA LEU A 13 -8.56 7.96 -1.39
C LEU A 13 -8.95 6.72 -2.21
N ILE A 14 -8.46 5.54 -1.81
CA ILE A 14 -8.74 4.26 -2.49
C ILE A 14 -10.19 3.82 -2.30
N LEU A 15 -10.83 4.19 -1.16
CA LEU A 15 -12.26 3.97 -0.95
C LEU A 15 -13.13 4.80 -1.90
N GLN A 16 -12.66 5.96 -2.34
CA GLN A 16 -13.41 6.87 -3.21
C GLN A 16 -13.16 6.60 -4.70
N THR A 17 -11.96 6.15 -5.06
CA THR A 17 -11.56 5.95 -6.45
C THR A 17 -10.83 4.62 -6.61
N PRO A 18 -11.25 3.75 -7.56
CA PRO A 18 -10.55 2.50 -7.84
C PRO A 18 -9.06 2.70 -8.09
N LEU A 19 -8.21 1.85 -7.48
CA LEU A 19 -6.75 1.95 -7.53
C LEU A 19 -6.19 1.96 -8.97
N GLU A 20 -6.83 1.22 -9.88
CA GLU A 20 -6.48 1.18 -11.30
C GLU A 20 -6.52 2.57 -11.94
N LYS A 21 -7.48 3.41 -11.54
CA LYS A 21 -7.68 4.77 -12.03
C LYS A 21 -6.81 5.81 -11.33
N LEU A 22 -6.23 5.46 -10.17
CA LEU A 22 -5.32 6.33 -9.45
C LEU A 22 -3.92 6.26 -10.06
N SER A 23 -3.33 7.42 -10.35
CA SER A 23 -1.89 7.53 -10.63
C SER A 23 -1.15 7.89 -9.33
N VAL A 24 0.16 7.61 -9.26
CA VAL A 24 1.00 8.08 -8.13
C VAL A 24 0.88 9.60 -7.96
N ARG A 25 0.72 10.33 -9.07
CA ARG A 25 0.51 11.78 -9.03
C ARG A 25 -0.82 12.15 -8.38
N ALA A 26 -1.92 11.50 -8.77
CA ALA A 26 -3.23 11.73 -8.18
C ALA A 26 -3.24 11.42 -6.67
N ILE A 27 -2.55 10.34 -6.27
CA ILE A 27 -2.38 10.00 -4.84
C ILE A 27 -1.59 11.08 -4.12
N SER A 28 -0.47 11.51 -4.71
CA SER A 28 0.40 12.53 -4.12
C SER A 28 -0.34 13.86 -3.93
N ASP A 29 -1.04 14.31 -4.96
CA ASP A 29 -1.82 15.55 -4.94
C ASP A 29 -2.99 15.43 -3.93
N GLY A 30 -3.71 14.29 -3.90
CA GLY A 30 -4.79 14.04 -2.94
C GLY A 30 -4.34 13.97 -1.48
N CYS A 31 -3.12 13.50 -1.22
CA CYS A 31 -2.53 13.44 0.12
C CYS A 31 -1.80 14.74 0.51
N GLY A 32 -1.65 15.71 -0.41
CA GLY A 32 -0.92 16.96 -0.17
C GLY A 32 0.60 16.79 -0.07
N ILE A 33 1.18 15.83 -0.79
CA ILE A 33 2.62 15.52 -0.81
C ILE A 33 3.21 15.63 -2.21
N SER A 34 4.54 15.74 -2.28
CA SER A 34 5.24 15.60 -3.55
C SER A 34 5.34 14.14 -3.98
N ALA A 35 5.40 13.88 -5.29
CA ALA A 35 5.67 12.53 -5.81
C ALA A 35 7.01 11.97 -5.31
N ARG A 36 8.02 12.83 -5.14
CA ARG A 36 9.31 12.42 -4.54
C ARG A 36 9.12 11.91 -3.12
N TYR A 37 8.29 12.59 -2.32
CA TYR A 37 7.96 12.14 -0.98
C TYR A 37 7.23 10.80 -1.00
N PHE A 38 6.26 10.60 -1.91
CA PHE A 38 5.61 9.30 -2.11
C PHE A 38 6.64 8.18 -2.36
N TYR A 39 7.57 8.39 -3.30
CA TYR A 39 8.58 7.38 -3.66
C TYR A 39 9.64 7.13 -2.57
N ASN A 40 9.72 7.97 -1.54
CA ASN A 40 10.55 7.67 -0.36
C ASN A 40 9.89 6.60 0.54
N HIS A 41 8.60 6.34 0.37
CA HIS A 41 7.82 5.41 1.20
C HIS A 41 7.36 4.18 0.42
N PHE A 42 7.00 4.34 -0.85
CA PHE A 42 6.41 3.28 -1.66
C PHE A 42 7.05 3.18 -3.04
N HIS A 43 7.16 1.98 -3.58
CA HIS A 43 7.68 1.76 -4.93
C HIS A 43 6.68 2.22 -6.00
N ASP A 44 5.40 1.93 -5.81
CA ASP A 44 4.29 2.31 -6.68
C ASP A 44 2.97 2.36 -5.90
N LYS A 45 1.86 2.56 -6.62
CA LYS A 45 0.52 2.65 -6.03
C LYS A 45 0.01 1.32 -5.44
N TYR A 46 0.46 0.18 -5.94
CA TYR A 46 0.06 -1.13 -5.43
C TYR A 46 0.80 -1.45 -4.14
N ASP A 47 2.08 -1.08 -4.05
CA ASP A 47 2.86 -1.14 -2.82
C ASP A 47 2.18 -0.33 -1.70
N ALA A 48 1.79 0.91 -2.00
CA ALA A 48 1.03 1.75 -1.06
C ALA A 48 -0.29 1.10 -0.61
N ALA A 49 -1.08 0.56 -1.56
CA ALA A 49 -2.34 -0.11 -1.25
C ALA A 49 -2.14 -1.38 -0.42
N PHE A 50 -1.04 -2.11 -0.64
CA PHE A 50 -0.69 -3.29 0.14
C PHE A 50 -0.40 -2.92 1.59
N PHE A 51 0.35 -1.85 1.86
CA PHE A 51 0.57 -1.39 3.23
C PHE A 51 -0.71 -0.90 3.92
N VAL A 52 -1.62 -0.26 3.17
CA VAL A 52 -2.96 0.09 3.67
C VAL A 52 -3.73 -1.18 4.05
N TYR A 53 -3.76 -2.18 3.18
CA TYR A 53 -4.44 -3.45 3.44
C TYR A 53 -3.84 -4.17 4.64
N LEU A 54 -2.51 -4.26 4.73
CA LEU A 54 -1.82 -4.86 5.87
C LEU A 54 -2.18 -4.19 7.19
N ARG A 55 -2.25 -2.84 7.23
CA ARG A 55 -2.65 -2.08 8.44
C ARG A 55 -4.09 -2.38 8.86
N ALA A 56 -4.97 -2.70 7.91
CA ALA A 56 -6.37 -3.04 8.18
C ALA A 56 -6.57 -4.49 8.67
N LEU A 57 -5.57 -5.37 8.52
CA LEU A 57 -5.65 -6.75 9.00
C LEU A 57 -5.50 -6.81 10.53
N ASP A 58 -6.19 -7.77 11.15
CA ASP A 58 -6.10 -8.03 12.58
C ASP A 58 -4.64 -8.30 13.02
N GLY A 59 -4.26 -7.81 14.20
CA GLY A 59 -2.88 -7.77 14.68
C GLY A 59 -2.16 -9.12 14.68
N ALA A 60 -2.89 -10.23 14.82
CA ALA A 60 -2.31 -11.58 14.72
C ALA A 60 -1.84 -11.95 13.30
N VAL A 61 -2.56 -11.48 12.27
CA VAL A 61 -2.21 -11.68 10.85
C VAL A 61 -1.15 -10.66 10.41
N PHE A 62 -1.21 -9.44 10.95
CA PHE A 62 -0.22 -8.40 10.68
C PHE A 62 1.18 -8.81 11.16
N GLY A 63 1.29 -9.35 12.38
CA GLY A 63 2.58 -9.72 12.96
C GLY A 63 3.34 -10.81 12.18
N SER A 64 2.62 -11.78 11.60
CA SER A 64 3.23 -12.83 10.77
C SER A 64 3.63 -12.31 9.39
N LEU A 65 2.77 -11.53 8.72
CA LEU A 65 3.06 -10.99 7.39
C LEU A 65 4.15 -9.91 7.40
N GLN A 66 4.22 -9.05 8.42
CA GLN A 66 5.29 -8.05 8.49
C GLN A 66 6.68 -8.67 8.51
N GLN A 67 6.87 -9.77 9.24
CA GLN A 67 8.18 -10.44 9.30
C GLN A 67 8.60 -11.01 7.94
N GLU A 68 7.64 -11.48 7.14
CA GLU A 68 7.90 -12.02 5.80
C GLU A 68 8.12 -10.91 4.76
N VAL A 69 7.30 -9.85 4.79
CA VAL A 69 7.40 -8.69 3.87
C VAL A 69 8.69 -7.91 4.09
N VAL A 70 9.13 -7.71 5.34
CA VAL A 70 10.39 -7.03 5.66
C VAL A 70 11.60 -7.83 5.19
N ARG A 71 11.52 -9.17 5.18
CA ARG A 71 12.59 -10.03 4.67
C ARG A 71 12.70 -10.00 3.16
N GLU A 72 11.58 -10.05 2.43
CA GLU A 72 11.55 -9.99 0.96
C GLU A 72 10.30 -9.24 0.44
N PRO A 73 10.41 -7.93 0.17
CA PRO A 73 9.24 -7.10 -0.15
C PRO A 73 8.65 -7.34 -1.55
N LYS A 74 9.44 -7.80 -2.52
CA LYS A 74 9.04 -7.87 -3.95
C LYS A 74 8.37 -9.18 -4.42
N PRO A 75 8.68 -10.39 -3.90
CA PRO A 75 8.02 -11.60 -4.38
C PRO A 75 6.73 -11.93 -3.62
N LEU A 76 6.44 -11.32 -2.47
CA LEU A 76 5.31 -11.74 -1.62
C LEU A 76 3.95 -11.40 -2.22
N PHE A 77 3.79 -10.19 -2.78
CA PHE A 77 2.55 -9.78 -3.42
C PHE A 77 2.22 -10.65 -4.64
N GLN A 78 3.23 -10.93 -5.48
CA GLN A 78 3.09 -11.85 -6.61
C GLN A 78 2.73 -13.27 -6.16
N LYS A 79 3.36 -13.75 -5.07
CA LYS A 79 3.04 -15.06 -4.46
C LYS A 79 1.62 -15.11 -3.91
N LEU A 80 1.15 -14.05 -3.24
CA LEU A 80 -0.20 -13.94 -2.67
C LEU A 80 -1.29 -13.93 -3.75
N ILE A 81 -1.10 -13.16 -4.82
CA ILE A 81 -2.02 -13.13 -5.96
C ILE A 81 -2.09 -14.50 -6.64
N THR A 82 -0.93 -15.14 -6.85
CA THR A 82 -0.86 -16.46 -7.50
C THR A 82 -1.44 -17.57 -6.62
N ALA A 83 -1.27 -17.50 -5.30
CA ALA A 83 -1.81 -18.48 -4.35
C ALA A 83 -3.33 -18.41 -4.21
N GLN A 84 -3.93 -17.23 -4.42
CA GLN A 84 -5.38 -17.01 -4.30
C GLN A 84 -6.15 -17.14 -5.63
N GLY A 85 -5.48 -17.52 -6.72
CA GLY A 85 -6.12 -17.76 -8.02
C GLY A 85 -6.73 -16.52 -8.68
N LEU A 86 -6.32 -15.31 -8.26
CA LEU A 86 -6.75 -14.06 -8.85
C LEU A 86 -5.79 -13.72 -10.00
N SER A 87 -6.11 -14.12 -11.23
CA SER A 87 -5.35 -13.77 -12.45
C SER A 87 -6.21 -13.03 -13.45
#